data_AF-A0AAN6WD58-F1
#
_entry.id   AF-A0AAN6WD58-F1
#
_cell.length_a   1.000
_cell.length_b   1.000
_cell.length_c   1.000
_cell.angle_alpha   90.00
_cell.angle_beta   90.00
_cell.angle_gamma   90.00
#
_symmetry.space_group_name_H-M   'P 1'
#
loop_
_entity.id
_entity.type
_entity.pdbx_description
1 polymer ?
#
loop_
_entity_poly.entity_id
_entity_poly.type
_entity_poly.pdbx_seq_one_letter_code
_entity_poly.pdbx_strand_id
1 'polypeptide(L)'
;MTRFANLKRQNDWESSWEVWWVKHIKFILEREETIRGPYSEEDNQVLTRYLRPLESGGRSIEPALCHTDLWPGNVKYRLDNKSPLAHSELELGLFRNPQYPLGKAFFKEYLKKVPISKPEENFDSGNIMYMIRHQVCLASVYPNEAKLRDIFLANMRILVDRVSAEENEKKRAEENKNPFEVNVMSVTKNVKVLAT
;
A
#
# COMPACT_ATOMS: atom_id res chain seq x y z
N MET A 1 20.45 -12.09 -12.77
CA MET A 1 19.04 -12.48 -12.51
C MET A 1 18.88 -12.79 -11.03
N THR A 2 18.21 -11.92 -10.27
CA THR A 2 17.93 -12.14 -8.85
C THR A 2 16.73 -13.08 -8.68
N ARG A 3 16.68 -13.84 -7.58
CA ARG A 3 15.60 -14.78 -7.26
C ARG A 3 14.99 -14.48 -5.89
N PHE A 4 13.74 -14.84 -5.71
CA PHE A 4 13.10 -14.96 -4.38
C PHE A 4 12.74 -16.43 -4.21
N ALA A 5 13.40 -17.13 -3.28
CA ALA A 5 13.42 -18.59 -3.27
C ALA A 5 13.75 -19.17 -4.68
N ASN A 6 12.90 -20.03 -5.22
CA ASN A 6 13.03 -20.60 -6.56
C ASN A 6 12.47 -19.68 -7.68
N LEU A 7 11.84 -18.54 -7.33
CA LEU A 7 11.16 -17.64 -8.25
C LEU A 7 12.15 -16.68 -8.92
N LYS A 8 12.13 -16.60 -10.26
CA LYS A 8 12.80 -15.48 -10.98
C LYS A 8 12.11 -14.18 -10.58
N ARG A 9 12.87 -13.10 -10.38
CA ARG A 9 12.30 -11.77 -10.14
C ARG A 9 12.41 -10.90 -11.39
N GLN A 10 11.37 -10.11 -11.65
CA GLN A 10 11.48 -8.94 -12.51
C GLN A 10 12.16 -7.84 -11.71
N ASN A 11 13.32 -7.37 -12.19
CA ASN A 11 14.12 -6.38 -11.48
C ASN A 11 14.84 -5.45 -12.47
N ASP A 12 14.19 -5.17 -13.59
CA ASP A 12 14.67 -4.23 -14.58
C ASP A 12 14.67 -2.82 -13.97
N TRP A 13 15.56 -1.97 -14.47
CA TRP A 13 15.68 -0.61 -13.99
C TRP A 13 14.46 0.21 -14.41
N GLU A 14 13.95 1.01 -13.48
CA GLU A 14 12.85 1.94 -13.71
C GLU A 14 13.14 3.26 -13.00
N SER A 15 12.72 4.37 -13.62
CA SER A 15 12.87 5.70 -13.03
C SER A 15 11.72 6.10 -12.10
N SER A 16 10.63 5.33 -12.07
CA SER A 16 9.48 5.54 -11.18
C SER A 16 9.26 4.31 -10.31
N TRP A 17 9.08 4.55 -9.02
CA TRP A 17 8.74 3.53 -8.06
C TRP A 17 7.37 2.91 -8.31
N GLU A 18 6.35 3.71 -8.66
CA GLU A 18 5.02 3.19 -9.03
C GLU A 18 5.12 2.23 -10.22
N VAL A 19 5.87 2.61 -11.27
CA VAL A 19 6.02 1.77 -12.47
C VAL A 19 6.75 0.46 -12.16
N TRP A 20 7.84 0.52 -11.41
CA TRP A 20 8.57 -0.68 -10.97
C TRP A 20 7.67 -1.60 -10.16
N TRP A 21 6.95 -1.03 -9.20
CA TRP A 21 6.07 -1.80 -8.31
C TRP A 21 4.93 -2.46 -9.07
N VAL A 22 4.27 -1.75 -9.98
CA VAL A 22 3.19 -2.31 -10.82
C VAL A 22 3.69 -3.51 -11.61
N LYS A 23 4.86 -3.40 -12.25
CA LYS A 23 5.50 -4.50 -12.98
C LYS A 23 5.78 -5.68 -12.05
N HIS A 24 6.41 -5.41 -10.90
CA HIS A 24 6.80 -6.42 -9.93
C HIS A 24 5.60 -7.15 -9.30
N ILE A 25 4.55 -6.44 -8.88
CA ILE A 25 3.38 -7.06 -8.24
C ILE A 25 2.53 -7.84 -9.23
N LYS A 26 2.35 -7.34 -10.46
CA LYS A 26 1.66 -8.07 -11.55
C LYS A 26 2.35 -9.39 -11.84
N PHE A 27 3.68 -9.38 -12.00
CA PHE A 27 4.47 -10.59 -12.25
C PHE A 27 4.26 -11.67 -11.16
N ILE A 28 4.12 -11.27 -9.89
CA ILE A 28 3.89 -12.23 -8.80
C ILE A 28 2.43 -12.69 -8.75
N LEU A 29 1.48 -11.77 -8.95
CA LEU A 29 0.06 -12.09 -8.95
C LEU A 29 -0.33 -13.03 -10.09
N GLU A 30 0.13 -12.77 -11.31
CA GLU A 30 -0.13 -13.63 -12.48
C GLU A 30 0.32 -15.08 -12.23
N ARG A 31 1.42 -15.27 -11.51
CA ARG A 31 1.92 -16.59 -11.13
C ARG A 31 0.98 -17.28 -10.13
N GLU A 32 0.56 -16.57 -9.10
CA GLU A 32 -0.35 -17.08 -8.07
C GLU A 32 -1.72 -17.39 -8.72
N GLU A 33 -2.23 -16.50 -9.57
CA GLU A 33 -3.43 -16.69 -10.38
C GLU A 33 -3.33 -17.92 -11.30
N THR A 34 -2.19 -18.15 -11.94
CA THR A 34 -1.98 -19.37 -12.76
C THR A 34 -2.11 -20.66 -11.93
N ILE A 35 -1.80 -20.61 -10.63
CA ILE A 35 -1.84 -21.77 -9.74
C ILE A 35 -3.24 -21.95 -9.12
N ARG A 36 -3.90 -20.87 -8.71
CA ARG A 36 -5.11 -20.92 -7.87
C ARG A 36 -6.31 -20.14 -8.41
N GLY A 37 -6.21 -19.57 -9.61
CA GLY A 37 -7.29 -18.84 -10.29
C GLY A 37 -7.34 -17.34 -10.00
N PRO A 38 -8.26 -16.62 -10.68
CA PRO A 38 -8.27 -15.15 -10.77
C PRO A 38 -8.57 -14.43 -9.46
N TYR A 39 -8.24 -13.13 -9.45
CA TYR A 39 -8.57 -12.15 -8.40
C TYR A 39 -9.68 -11.20 -8.87
N SER A 40 -10.27 -10.43 -7.93
CA SER A 40 -11.18 -9.36 -8.33
C SER A 40 -10.40 -8.15 -8.87
N GLU A 41 -11.01 -7.35 -9.74
CA GLU A 41 -10.36 -6.16 -10.31
C GLU A 41 -10.05 -5.12 -9.23
N GLU A 42 -10.90 -5.03 -8.21
CA GLU A 42 -10.72 -4.14 -7.06
C GLU A 42 -9.44 -4.48 -6.28
N ASP A 43 -9.12 -5.78 -6.13
CA ASP A 43 -7.91 -6.25 -5.44
C ASP A 43 -6.63 -5.78 -6.16
N ASN A 44 -6.65 -5.66 -7.50
CA ASN A 44 -5.50 -5.20 -8.28
C ASN A 44 -5.25 -3.69 -8.13
N GLN A 45 -6.31 -2.88 -8.08
CA GLN A 45 -6.20 -1.42 -8.07
C GLN A 45 -5.63 -0.90 -6.75
N VAL A 46 -6.01 -1.51 -5.63
CA VAL A 46 -5.58 -1.05 -4.29
C VAL A 46 -4.08 -1.20 -4.04
N LEU A 47 -3.42 -2.14 -4.73
CA LEU A 47 -1.99 -2.43 -4.56
C LEU A 47 -1.05 -1.38 -5.18
N THR A 48 -1.61 -0.38 -5.84
CA THR A 48 -0.84 0.68 -6.52
C THR A 48 -1.25 2.07 -6.04
N ARG A 49 -2.47 2.19 -5.50
CA ARG A 49 -3.11 3.43 -5.02
C ARG A 49 -2.21 4.30 -4.14
N TYR A 50 -1.49 3.67 -3.20
CA TYR A 50 -0.70 4.36 -2.18
C TYR A 50 0.71 4.75 -2.66
N LEU A 51 1.14 4.33 -3.85
CA LEU A 51 2.45 4.67 -4.41
C LEU A 51 2.45 5.97 -5.19
N ARG A 52 1.40 6.22 -5.98
CA ARG A 52 1.29 7.45 -6.77
C ARG A 52 1.47 8.74 -5.94
N PRO A 53 0.92 8.85 -4.71
CA PRO A 53 1.16 10.01 -3.86
C PRO A 53 2.64 10.29 -3.56
N LEU A 54 3.49 9.27 -3.51
CA LEU A 54 4.90 9.41 -3.16
C LEU A 54 5.74 10.13 -4.23
N GLU A 55 5.32 10.06 -5.50
CA GLU A 55 6.01 10.66 -6.65
C GLU A 55 5.18 11.77 -7.33
N SER A 56 4.09 12.22 -6.70
CA SER A 56 3.21 13.28 -7.21
C SER A 56 3.20 14.51 -6.29
N GLY A 57 2.71 15.64 -6.80
CA GLY A 57 2.69 16.90 -6.06
C GLY A 57 4.09 17.47 -5.81
N GLY A 58 5.02 17.26 -6.75
CA GLY A 58 6.42 17.69 -6.66
C GLY A 58 7.28 16.84 -5.73
N ARG A 59 6.78 15.71 -5.23
CA ARG A 59 7.53 14.75 -4.41
C ARG A 59 8.32 13.78 -5.27
N SER A 60 9.41 13.27 -4.71
CA SER A 60 10.22 12.21 -5.29
C SER A 60 10.65 11.24 -4.19
N ILE A 61 10.84 9.98 -4.54
CA ILE A 61 11.40 8.96 -3.64
C ILE A 61 12.89 8.86 -3.87
N GLU A 62 13.68 8.83 -2.79
CA GLU A 62 15.09 8.51 -2.88
C GLU A 62 15.28 6.98 -3.00
N PRO A 63 15.98 6.48 -4.04
CA PRO A 63 16.28 5.07 -4.15
C PRO A 63 17.08 4.58 -2.94
N ALA A 64 16.59 3.54 -2.27
CA ALA A 64 17.25 2.91 -1.13
C ALA A 64 17.64 1.47 -1.46
N LEU A 65 18.83 1.06 -1.00
CA LEU A 65 19.23 -0.35 -1.08
C LEU A 65 18.36 -1.17 -0.13
N CYS A 66 17.59 -2.11 -0.69
CA CYS A 66 16.69 -2.98 0.06
C CYS A 66 17.22 -4.42 0.07
N HIS A 67 17.14 -5.11 1.20
CA HIS A 67 17.40 -6.54 1.30
C HIS A 67 16.31 -7.36 0.58
N THR A 68 15.06 -6.90 0.58
CA THR A 68 13.89 -7.52 -0.09
C THR A 68 13.46 -8.91 0.42
N ASP A 69 14.15 -9.43 1.43
CA ASP A 69 13.93 -10.76 2.04
C ASP A 69 14.37 -10.79 3.51
N LEU A 70 14.08 -9.70 4.23
CA LEU A 70 14.56 -9.47 5.61
C LEU A 70 13.64 -10.15 6.65
N TRP A 71 13.27 -11.40 6.42
CA TRP A 71 12.49 -12.20 7.37
C TRP A 71 13.40 -12.77 8.48
N PRO A 72 12.86 -13.21 9.64
CA PRO A 72 13.66 -13.57 10.80
C PRO A 72 14.75 -14.61 10.55
N GLY A 73 14.53 -15.58 9.65
CA GLY A 73 15.56 -16.57 9.28
C GLY A 73 16.77 -15.98 8.56
N ASN A 74 16.64 -14.79 7.98
CA ASN A 74 17.71 -14.04 7.33
C ASN A 74 18.29 -12.92 8.23
N VAL A 75 17.84 -12.82 9.48
CA VAL A 75 18.36 -11.84 10.43
C VAL A 75 19.24 -12.53 11.47
N LYS A 76 20.52 -12.14 11.51
CA LYS A 76 21.43 -12.52 12.60
C LYS A 76 21.63 -11.33 13.54
N TYR A 77 21.26 -11.52 14.81
CA TYR A 77 21.52 -10.53 15.84
C TYR A 77 23.01 -10.44 16.13
N ARG A 78 23.56 -9.22 16.11
CA ARG A 78 24.90 -8.95 16.64
C ARG A 78 24.77 -8.54 18.10
N LEU A 79 25.69 -9.04 18.94
CA LEU A 79 25.74 -8.74 20.38
C LEU A 79 26.12 -7.28 20.69
N ASP A 80 26.58 -6.51 19.69
CA ASP A 80 27.04 -5.13 19.84
C ASP A 80 25.93 -4.08 19.66
N ASN A 81 24.65 -4.47 19.79
CA ASN A 81 23.47 -3.61 19.61
C ASN A 81 23.36 -2.93 18.24
N LYS A 82 24.13 -3.37 17.23
CA LYS A 82 23.99 -2.90 15.85
C LYS A 82 22.98 -3.77 15.13
N SER A 83 21.70 -3.39 15.23
CA SER A 83 20.61 -4.00 14.46
C SER A 83 20.82 -3.84 12.95
N PRO A 84 20.30 -4.77 12.12
CA PRO A 84 20.32 -4.59 10.67
C PRO A 84 19.64 -3.26 10.31
N LEU A 85 20.29 -2.49 9.44
CA LEU A 85 19.69 -1.30 8.87
C LEU A 85 18.74 -1.75 7.77
N ALA A 86 17.45 -1.75 8.06
CA ALA A 86 16.47 -1.55 7.00
C ALA A 86 16.58 -0.08 6.57
N HIS A 87 16.47 0.21 5.28
CA HIS A 87 16.60 1.57 4.75
C HIS A 87 15.37 2.03 3.95
N SER A 88 14.35 1.19 3.80
CA SER A 88 13.12 1.52 3.08
C SER A 88 11.86 1.07 3.80
N GLU A 89 10.78 1.84 3.65
CA GLU A 89 9.43 1.45 4.09
C GLU A 89 8.95 0.13 3.47
N LEU A 90 9.49 -0.26 2.31
CA LEU A 90 9.24 -1.57 1.72
C LEU A 90 9.61 -2.71 2.67
N GLU A 91 10.76 -2.59 3.35
CA GLU A 91 11.26 -3.65 4.24
C GLU A 91 10.43 -3.77 5.51
N LEU A 92 9.77 -2.67 5.90
CA LEU A 92 8.90 -2.64 7.06
C LEU A 92 7.67 -3.53 6.90
N GLY A 93 7.20 -3.75 5.67
CA GLY A 93 6.04 -4.62 5.40
C GLY A 93 6.19 -6.03 5.98
N LEU A 94 7.41 -6.58 5.98
CA LEU A 94 7.69 -7.89 6.58
C LEU A 94 7.46 -7.91 8.10
N PHE A 95 7.82 -6.84 8.80
CA PHE A 95 7.72 -6.77 10.26
C PHE A 95 6.29 -6.56 10.77
N ARG A 96 5.33 -6.33 9.86
CA ARG A 96 3.90 -6.39 10.19
C ARG A 96 3.41 -7.80 10.47
N ASN A 97 4.14 -8.82 10.00
CA ASN A 97 3.78 -10.20 10.24
C ASN A 97 3.85 -10.50 11.76
N PRO A 98 2.72 -10.85 12.41
CA PRO A 98 2.67 -11.04 13.85
C PRO A 98 3.45 -12.27 14.33
N GLN A 99 3.84 -13.19 13.43
CA GLN A 99 4.71 -14.31 13.74
C GLN A 99 6.20 -13.92 13.82
N TYR A 100 6.59 -12.70 13.43
CA TYR A 100 7.99 -12.29 13.40
C TYR A 100 8.41 -11.51 14.66
N PRO A 101 9.56 -11.85 15.29
CA PRO A 101 9.97 -11.30 16.59
C PRO A 101 10.41 -9.83 16.57
N LEU A 102 10.81 -9.26 15.42
CA LEU A 102 11.25 -7.86 15.33
C LEU A 102 10.08 -6.88 15.54
N GLY A 103 8.91 -7.20 14.97
CA GLY A 103 7.60 -6.60 15.24
C GLY A 103 7.56 -5.08 15.48
N LYS A 104 6.66 -4.64 16.37
CA LYS A 104 6.41 -3.22 16.67
C LYS A 104 7.60 -2.50 17.29
N ALA A 105 8.44 -3.21 18.05
CA ALA A 105 9.62 -2.62 18.70
C ALA A 105 10.63 -2.16 17.64
N PHE A 106 10.88 -2.98 16.62
CA PHE A 106 11.75 -2.60 15.50
C PHE A 106 11.17 -1.42 14.73
N PHE A 107 9.87 -1.43 14.40
CA PHE A 107 9.18 -0.30 13.76
C PHE A 107 9.43 1.02 14.50
N LYS A 108 9.26 1.01 15.82
CA LYS A 108 9.44 2.22 16.64
C LYS A 108 10.87 2.74 16.58
N GLU A 109 11.88 1.87 16.64
CA GLU A 109 13.29 2.29 16.57
C GLU A 109 13.71 2.71 15.16
N TYR A 110 13.14 2.09 14.12
CA TYR A 110 13.37 2.47 12.73
C TYR A 110 12.85 3.90 12.47
N LEU A 111 11.63 4.20 12.90
CA LEU A 111 10.98 5.50 12.64
C LEU A 111 11.63 6.66 13.40
N LYS A 112 12.49 6.40 14.40
CA LYS A 112 13.35 7.44 15.01
C LYS A 112 14.51 7.86 14.11
N LYS A 113 14.89 7.01 13.15
CA LYS A 113 16.08 7.18 12.30
C LYS A 113 15.72 7.52 10.86
N VAL A 114 14.60 7.00 10.36
CA VAL A 114 14.13 7.22 8.99
C VAL A 114 12.75 7.86 9.07
N PRO A 115 12.56 9.08 8.52
CA PRO A 115 11.28 9.75 8.51
C PRO A 115 10.28 9.03 7.61
N ILE A 116 8.99 9.17 7.92
CA ILE A 116 7.90 8.66 7.09
C ILE A 116 7.80 9.49 5.81
N SER A 117 7.60 8.81 4.68
CA SER A 117 7.38 9.42 3.38
C SER A 117 6.02 10.12 3.35
N LYS A 118 5.99 11.34 2.80
CA LYS A 118 4.73 12.05 2.60
C LYS A 118 3.93 11.43 1.46
N PRO A 119 2.59 11.36 1.55
CA PRO A 119 1.74 11.74 2.69
C PRO A 119 1.79 10.74 3.86
N GLU A 120 1.99 11.24 5.08
CA GLU A 120 2.16 10.40 6.28
C GLU A 120 0.89 9.63 6.64
N GLU A 121 -0.28 10.18 6.33
CA GLU A 121 -1.57 9.53 6.50
C GLU A 121 -1.69 8.21 5.70
N ASN A 122 -0.93 8.07 4.63
CA ASN A 122 -0.91 6.86 3.80
C ASN A 122 0.07 5.79 4.30
N PHE A 123 0.92 6.10 5.29
CA PHE A 123 2.00 5.21 5.70
C PHE A 123 1.50 3.82 6.11
N ASP A 124 0.46 3.74 6.93
CA ASP A 124 -0.04 2.44 7.42
C ASP A 124 -0.59 1.59 6.27
N SER A 125 -1.38 2.18 5.37
CA SER A 125 -1.95 1.48 4.22
C SER A 125 -0.88 1.11 3.18
N GLY A 126 0.07 2.00 2.91
CA GLY A 126 1.23 1.71 2.06
C GLY A 126 2.08 0.56 2.63
N ASN A 127 2.20 0.48 3.95
CA ASN A 127 2.94 -0.59 4.58
C ASN A 127 2.21 -1.95 4.57
N ILE A 128 0.87 -1.95 4.65
CA ILE A 128 0.05 -3.15 4.40
C ILE A 128 0.23 -3.62 2.94
N MET A 129 0.24 -2.70 1.97
CA MET A 129 0.53 -3.02 0.58
C MET A 129 1.92 -3.66 0.42
N TYR A 130 2.96 -3.11 1.08
CA TYR A 130 4.28 -3.74 1.09
C TYR A 130 4.28 -5.14 1.73
N MET A 131 3.52 -5.34 2.81
CA MET A 131 3.34 -6.67 3.43
C MET A 131 2.68 -7.67 2.47
N ILE A 132 1.63 -7.27 1.76
CA ILE A 132 0.90 -8.14 0.82
C ILE A 132 1.85 -8.69 -0.24
N ARG A 133 2.75 -7.87 -0.78
CA ARG A 133 3.79 -8.33 -1.74
C ARG A 133 4.58 -9.53 -1.20
N HIS A 134 4.95 -9.54 0.07
CA HIS A 134 5.66 -10.67 0.68
C HIS A 134 4.75 -11.90 0.87
N GLN A 135 3.48 -11.70 1.20
CA GLN A 135 2.52 -12.78 1.36
C GLN A 135 2.18 -13.45 0.03
N VAL A 136 2.00 -12.70 -1.06
CA VAL A 136 1.77 -13.26 -2.40
C VAL A 136 3.03 -14.00 -2.88
N CYS A 137 4.23 -13.46 -2.65
CA CYS A 137 5.48 -14.18 -2.91
C CYS A 137 5.53 -15.53 -2.17
N LEU A 138 5.18 -15.56 -0.88
CA LEU A 138 5.18 -16.78 -0.08
C LEU A 138 4.14 -17.78 -0.59
N ALA A 139 2.92 -17.32 -0.87
CA ALA A 139 1.84 -18.13 -1.43
C ALA A 139 2.21 -18.75 -2.79
N SER A 140 3.03 -18.05 -3.59
CA SER A 140 3.56 -18.53 -4.87
C SER A 140 4.69 -19.57 -4.74
N VAL A 141 5.44 -19.55 -3.64
CA VAL A 141 6.49 -20.56 -3.33
C VAL A 141 5.87 -21.84 -2.78
N TYR A 142 4.80 -21.72 -1.98
CA TYR A 142 4.12 -22.84 -1.32
C TYR A 142 2.68 -23.00 -1.86
N PRO A 143 2.50 -23.53 -3.09
CA PRO A 143 1.19 -23.60 -3.76
C PRO A 143 0.17 -24.48 -3.00
N ASN A 144 0.66 -25.48 -2.26
CA ASN A 144 -0.20 -26.41 -1.52
C ASN A 144 -0.73 -25.85 -0.19
N GLU A 145 -0.22 -24.70 0.26
CA GLU A 145 -0.64 -24.06 1.51
C GLU A 145 -1.77 -23.04 1.25
N ALA A 146 -3.02 -23.53 1.16
CA ALA A 146 -4.19 -22.71 0.81
C ALA A 146 -4.36 -21.48 1.73
N LYS A 147 -4.05 -21.61 3.02
CA LYS A 147 -4.15 -20.53 4.03
C LYS A 147 -3.33 -19.30 3.65
N LEU A 148 -2.24 -19.45 2.88
CA LEU A 148 -1.42 -18.31 2.46
C LEU A 148 -2.17 -17.38 1.50
N ARG A 149 -3.04 -17.94 0.65
CA ARG A 149 -3.91 -17.15 -0.24
C ARG A 149 -4.95 -16.38 0.57
N ASP A 150 -5.62 -17.07 1.49
CA ASP A 150 -6.63 -16.47 2.35
C ASP A 150 -6.07 -15.27 3.14
N ILE A 151 -4.84 -15.39 3.65
CA ILE A 151 -4.18 -14.33 4.42
C ILE A 151 -3.98 -13.06 3.58
N PHE A 152 -3.44 -13.17 2.36
CA PHE A 152 -3.18 -11.96 1.58
C PHE A 152 -4.46 -11.36 1.00
N LEU A 153 -5.45 -12.19 0.64
CA LEU A 153 -6.75 -11.70 0.18
C LEU A 153 -7.50 -10.96 1.30
N ALA A 154 -7.43 -11.45 2.53
CA ALA A 154 -7.98 -10.73 3.69
C ALA A 154 -7.30 -9.36 3.88
N ASN A 155 -5.98 -9.27 3.68
CA ASN A 155 -5.27 -7.99 3.76
C ASN A 155 -5.54 -7.07 2.57
N MET A 156 -5.75 -7.61 1.36
CA MET A 156 -6.22 -6.82 0.21
C MET A 156 -7.61 -6.23 0.48
N ARG A 157 -8.54 -7.00 1.07
CA ARG A 157 -9.86 -6.51 1.45
C ARG A 157 -9.78 -5.34 2.42
N ILE A 158 -8.89 -5.39 3.41
CA ILE A 158 -8.64 -4.26 4.32
C ILE A 158 -8.26 -3.00 3.54
N LEU A 159 -7.42 -3.11 2.50
CA LEU A 159 -7.07 -1.96 1.67
C LEU A 159 -8.25 -1.47 0.82
N VAL A 160 -9.05 -2.38 0.25
CA VAL A 160 -10.28 -2.03 -0.49
C VAL A 160 -11.24 -1.23 0.39
N ASP A 161 -11.46 -1.68 1.62
CA ASP A 161 -12.37 -1.02 2.56
C ASP A 161 -11.84 0.36 2.96
N ARG A 162 -10.53 0.50 3.18
CA ARG A 162 -9.87 1.79 3.49
C ARG A 162 -9.96 2.77 2.33
N VAL A 163 -9.63 2.34 1.11
CA VAL A 163 -9.75 3.19 -0.09
C VAL A 163 -11.18 3.67 -0.25
N SER A 164 -12.16 2.77 -0.09
CA SER A 164 -13.58 3.11 -0.17
C SER A 164 -13.99 4.14 0.89
N ALA A 165 -13.51 3.99 2.14
CA ALA A 165 -13.77 4.94 3.22
C ALA A 165 -13.17 6.32 2.92
N GLU A 166 -11.89 6.37 2.52
CA GLU A 166 -11.17 7.59 2.15
C GLU A 166 -11.87 8.35 1.00
N GLU A 167 -12.38 7.63 0.00
CA GLU A 167 -13.10 8.21 -1.13
C GLU A 167 -14.46 8.77 -0.73
N ASN A 168 -15.17 8.08 0.16
CA ASN A 168 -16.43 8.57 0.72
C ASN A 168 -16.24 9.81 1.60
N GLU A 169 -15.14 9.88 2.36
CA GLU A 169 -14.78 11.07 3.14
C GLU A 169 -14.46 12.27 2.23
N LYS A 170 -13.72 12.06 1.14
CA LYS A 170 -13.44 13.11 0.15
C LYS A 170 -14.71 13.66 -0.49
N LYS A 171 -15.61 12.78 -0.94
CA LYS A 171 -16.92 13.18 -1.50
C LYS A 171 -17.72 14.02 -0.51
N ARG A 172 -17.84 13.56 0.74
CA ARG A 172 -18.52 14.32 1.81
C ARG A 172 -17.89 15.68 2.09
N ALA A 173 -16.56 15.76 2.05
CA ALA A 173 -15.84 17.02 2.24
C ALA A 173 -16.05 18.00 1.06
N GLU A 174 -16.20 17.50 -0.16
CA GLU A 174 -16.53 18.30 -1.35
C GLU A 174 -17.98 18.79 -1.32
N GLU A 175 -18.93 17.93 -0.96
CA GLU A 175 -20.34 18.29 -0.78
C GLU A 175 -20.52 19.36 0.31
N ASN A 176 -19.83 19.22 1.45
CA ASN A 176 -19.87 20.19 2.55
C ASN A 176 -19.18 21.53 2.24
N LYS A 177 -18.34 21.61 1.20
CA LYS A 177 -17.75 22.87 0.71
C LYS A 177 -18.68 23.65 -0.22
N ASN A 178 -19.81 23.06 -0.64
CA ASN A 178 -20.79 23.64 -1.56
C ASN A 178 -22.14 24.09 -0.92
N PRO A 179 -22.22 24.66 0.30
CA PRO A 179 -23.51 24.96 0.92
C PRO A 179 -24.22 26.23 0.37
N PHE A 180 -23.63 26.99 -0.55
CA PHE A 180 -24.16 28.29 -1.02
C PHE A 180 -24.63 28.36 -2.48
N GLU A 181 -24.68 27.26 -3.24
CA GLU A 181 -25.47 27.21 -4.49
C GLU A 181 -26.92 26.78 -4.21
N VAL A 182 -27.59 27.43 -3.25
CA VAL A 182 -29.06 27.39 -3.21
C VAL A 182 -29.54 28.41 -4.24
N ASN A 183 -30.10 27.90 -5.32
CA ASN A 183 -30.59 28.63 -6.48
C ASN A 183 -31.60 29.73 -6.08
N VAL A 184 -31.11 30.97 -5.87
CA VAL A 184 -31.93 32.18 -5.69
C VAL A 184 -32.52 32.60 -7.05
N MET A 185 -33.28 31.72 -7.68
CA MET A 185 -34.11 32.06 -8.85
C MET A 185 -35.58 31.69 -8.67
N SER A 186 -35.97 31.16 -7.52
CA SER A 186 -37.36 30.72 -7.28
C SER A 186 -38.21 31.67 -6.42
N VAL A 187 -37.63 32.68 -5.74
CA VAL A 187 -38.39 33.46 -4.73
C VAL A 187 -38.92 34.80 -5.26
N THR A 188 -38.52 35.26 -6.44
CA THR A 188 -38.97 36.56 -7.00
C THR A 188 -40.16 36.49 -7.96
N LYS A 189 -40.84 35.35 -8.09
CA LYS A 189 -42.03 35.25 -8.97
C LYS A 189 -43.40 35.43 -8.29
N ASN A 190 -43.48 35.56 -6.97
CA ASN A 190 -44.78 35.63 -6.26
C ASN A 190 -44.97 36.85 -5.35
N VAL A 191 -44.53 38.05 -5.77
CA VAL A 191 -45.03 39.30 -5.17
C VAL A 191 -45.34 40.30 -6.29
N LYS A 192 -46.47 40.09 -6.96
CA LYS A 192 -47.13 41.10 -7.81
C LYS A 192 -48.64 40.97 -7.73
N VAL A 193 -49.20 41.14 -6.53
CA VAL A 193 -50.58 41.60 -6.35
C VAL A 193 -50.64 42.40 -5.05
N LEU A 194 -50.76 43.72 -5.15
CA LEU A 194 -51.61 44.64 -4.36
C LEU A 194 -51.07 46.08 -4.46
N ALA A 195 -51.99 47.02 -4.70
CA ALA A 195 -51.86 48.48 -4.86
C ALA A 195 -51.34 48.94 -6.24
N THR A 196 -52.09 49.65 -7.09
CA THR A 196 -53.36 50.41 -6.98
C THR A 196 -54.10 50.35 -8.31
#